data_AF-A0A363SWX2-F1
#
_entry.id   AF-A0A363SWX2-F1
#
_cell.length_a   1.000
_cell.length_b   1.000
_cell.length_c   1.000
_cell.angle_alpha   90.00
_cell.angle_beta   90.00
_cell.angle_gamma   90.00
#
_symmetry.space_group_name_H-M   'P 1'
#
loop_
_entity.id
_entity.type
_entity.pdbx_description
1 polymer ?
#
loop_
_entity_poly.entity_id
_entity_poly.type
_entity_poly.pdbx_seq_one_letter_code
_entity_poly.pdbx_strand_id
1 'polypeptide(L)' 'MGPGLLGFLAGAVIYGLTYPYVFPAISKLANLGNIVLPDALNVSPFLIVFLFTLIVLFLFYLIERAGLQRKDKLQ' A
#
# COMPACT_ATOMS: atom_id res chain seq x y z
N MET A 1 21.43 20.79 -7.69
CA MET A 1 20.26 19.89 -7.69
C MET A 1 20.71 18.57 -8.31
N GLY A 2 20.74 17.48 -7.54
CA GLY A 2 21.22 16.18 -8.07
C GLY A 2 20.25 15.57 -9.08
N PRO A 3 20.70 14.60 -9.89
CA PRO A 3 19.89 13.96 -10.93
C PRO A 3 18.56 13.38 -10.42
N GLY A 4 18.48 12.96 -9.14
CA GLY A 4 17.25 12.47 -8.52
C GLY A 4 16.13 13.52 -8.41
N LEU A 5 16.46 14.78 -8.13
CA LEU A 5 15.44 15.85 -8.05
C LEU A 5 14.90 16.18 -9.45
N LEU A 6 15.77 16.21 -10.46
CA LEU A 6 15.37 16.45 -11.84
C LEU A 6 14.48 15.32 -12.38
N GLY A 7 14.82 14.07 -12.07
CA GLY A 7 13.98 12.92 -12.41
C GLY A 7 12.61 12.96 -11.72
N PHE A 8 12.55 13.32 -10.44
CA PHE A 8 11.30 13.52 -9.72
C PHE A 8 10.43 14.60 -10.36
N LEU A 9 11.01 15.77 -10.66
CA LEU A 9 10.28 16.89 -11.28
C LEU A 9 9.80 16.54 -12.70
N ALA A 10 10.64 15.89 -13.51
CA ALA A 10 10.25 15.43 -14.83
C ALA A 10 9.08 14.42 -14.75
N GLY A 11 9.15 13.45 -13.83
CA GLY A 11 8.07 12.51 -13.58
C GLY A 11 6.79 13.18 -13.11
N ALA A 12 6.89 14.15 -12.20
CA ALA A 12 5.74 14.91 -11.70
C ALA A 12 5.06 15.72 -12.81
N VAL A 13 5.83 16.35 -13.70
CA VAL A 13 5.30 17.08 -14.86
C VAL A 13 4.60 16.13 -15.83
N ILE A 14 5.23 15.01 -16.19
CA ILE A 14 4.62 14.01 -17.08
C ILE A 14 3.33 13.44 -16.47
N TYR A 15 3.35 13.13 -15.18
CA TYR A 15 2.16 12.67 -14.46
C TYR A 15 1.06 13.72 -14.46
N GLY A 16 1.37 14.99 -14.16
CA GLY A 16 0.41 16.08 -14.18
C GLY A 16 -0.22 16.32 -15.55
N LEU A 17 0.56 16.20 -16.63
CA LEU A 17 0.06 16.33 -18.01
C LEU A 17 -0.80 15.14 -18.46
N THR A 18 -0.50 13.94 -17.97
CA THR A 18 -1.27 12.73 -18.29
C THR A 18 -2.49 12.56 -17.38
N TYR A 19 -2.52 13.26 -16.24
CA TYR A 19 -3.60 13.17 -15.24
C TYR A 19 -5.02 13.27 -15.82
N PRO A 20 -5.37 14.22 -16.72
CA PRO A 20 -6.72 14.32 -17.27
C PRO A 20 -7.15 13.09 -18.08
N TYR A 21 -6.20 12.32 -18.60
CA TYR A 21 -6.46 11.12 -19.41
C TYR A 21 -6.58 9.87 -18.55
N VAL A 22 -5.82 9.77 -17.45
CA VAL A 22 -5.82 8.58 -16.57
C VAL A 22 -6.86 8.70 -15.44
N PHE A 23 -7.04 9.91 -14.90
CA PHE A 23 -7.92 10.17 -13.77
C PHE A 23 -9.38 9.74 -14.03
N PRO A 24 -10.01 10.00 -15.19
CA PRO A 24 -11.41 9.58 -15.40
C PRO A 24 -11.63 8.07 -15.32
N ALA A 25 -10.65 7.26 -15.71
CA ALA A 25 -10.74 5.80 -15.61
C ALA A 25 -10.61 5.33 -14.15
N ILE A 26 -9.67 5.92 -13.41
CA ILE A 26 -9.41 5.58 -12.00
C ILE A 26 -10.56 6.07 -11.12
N SER A 27 -11.04 7.30 -11.32
CA SER A 27 -12.09 7.93 -10.53
C SER A 27 -13.44 7.23 -10.68
N LYS A 28 -13.70 6.54 -11.79
CA LYS A 28 -14.89 5.68 -11.93
C LYS A 28 -14.83 4.45 -11.03
N LEU A 29 -13.66 3.84 -10.86
CA LEU A 29 -13.45 2.75 -9.90
C LEU A 29 -13.43 3.25 -8.45
N ALA A 30 -12.86 4.44 -8.24
CA ALA A 30 -12.71 5.06 -6.93
C ALA A 30 -13.90 5.94 -6.51
N ASN A 31 -15.02 5.94 -7.26
CA ASN A 31 -16.21 6.74 -6.96
C ASN A 31 -17.02 6.23 -5.76
N LEU A 32 -16.37 5.47 -4.88
CA LEU A 32 -16.88 4.97 -3.61
C LEU A 32 -16.87 6.06 -2.53
N GLY A 33 -16.26 7.22 -2.80
CA GLY A 33 -16.11 8.30 -1.82
C GLY A 33 -15.05 7.99 -0.77
N ASN A 34 -15.02 8.77 0.31
CA ASN A 34 -14.10 8.58 1.43
C ASN A 34 -14.55 7.43 2.35
N ILE A 35 -14.78 6.24 1.79
CA ILE A 35 -15.09 5.03 2.57
C ILE A 35 -13.80 4.31 2.94
N VAL A 36 -13.69 3.91 4.19
CA VAL A 36 -12.61 3.01 4.64
C VAL A 36 -13.14 1.57 4.75
N LEU A 37 -12.23 0.59 4.79
CA LEU A 37 -12.61 -0.83 4.92
C LEU A 37 -13.63 -1.13 6.05
N PRO A 38 -13.52 -0.52 7.26
CA PRO A 38 -14.55 -0.66 8.28
C PRO A 38 -15.94 -0.21 7.83
N ASP A 39 -16.04 0.90 7.09
CA ASP A 39 -17.30 1.45 6.59
C ASP A 39 -17.90 0.53 5.53
N ALA A 40 -17.07 0.06 4.60
CA ALA A 40 -17.48 -0.84 3.52
C ALA A 40 -18.04 -2.17 4.05
N LEU A 41 -17.50 -2.66 5.17
CA LEU A 41 -17.92 -3.90 5.81
C LEU A 41 -18.94 -3.70 6.93
N ASN A 42 -19.30 -2.45 7.25
CA ASN A 42 -20.17 -2.07 8.37
C ASN A 42 -19.72 -2.68 9.71
N VAL A 43 -18.41 -2.64 9.99
CA VAL A 43 -17.82 -3.20 11.22
C VAL A 43 -17.07 -2.13 12.00
N SER A 44 -16.84 -2.41 13.29
CA SER A 44 -15.98 -1.57 14.12
C SER A 44 -14.57 -1.49 13.52
N PRO A 45 -13.94 -0.30 13.43
CA PRO A 45 -12.56 -0.16 12.98
C PRO A 45 -11.57 -1.02 13.76
N PHE A 46 -11.84 -1.28 15.05
CA PHE A 46 -11.01 -2.14 15.89
C PHE A 46 -10.96 -3.59 15.40
N LEU A 47 -12.02 -4.09 14.75
CA LEU A 47 -12.03 -5.44 14.18
C LEU A 47 -11.07 -5.55 13.00
N ILE A 48 -10.99 -4.52 12.16
CA ILE A 48 -10.03 -4.47 11.04
C ILE A 48 -8.60 -4.38 11.57
N VAL A 49 -8.35 -3.55 12.58
CA VAL A 49 -7.02 -3.46 13.25
C VAL A 49 -6.63 -4.80 13.86
N PHE A 50 -7.55 -5.44 14.57
CA PHE A 50 -7.32 -6.73 15.21
C PHE A 50 -7.04 -7.83 14.17
N LEU A 51 -7.84 -7.90 13.10
CA LEU A 51 -7.62 -8.83 12.00
C LEU A 51 -6.25 -8.63 11.35
N PHE A 52 -5.88 -7.39 11.07
CA PHE A 52 -4.59 -7.08 10.46
C PHE A 52 -3.42 -7.47 11.38
N THR A 53 -3.58 -7.24 12.68
CA THR A 53 -2.62 -7.66 13.71
C THR A 53 -2.45 -9.19 13.71
N LEU A 54 -3.56 -9.94 13.66
CA LEU A 54 -3.52 -11.40 13.58
C LEU A 54 -2.83 -11.90 12.31
N ILE A 55 -3.09 -11.27 11.16
CA ILE A 55 -2.43 -11.61 9.88
C ILE A 55 -0.92 -11.39 10.00
N VAL A 56 -0.47 -10.25 10.54
CA VAL A 56 0.96 -9.96 10.73
C VAL A 56 1.61 -10.97 11.66
N LEU A 57 0.99 -11.27 12.80
CA LEU A 57 1.50 -12.27 13.74
C LEU A 57 1.56 -13.67 13.10
N PHE A 58 0.54 -14.03 12.32
CA PHE A 58 0.51 -15.29 11.58
C PHE A 58 1.62 -15.36 10.54
N LEU A 59 1.88 -14.28 9.80
CA LEU A 59 2.97 -14.22 8.84
C LEU A 59 4.33 -14.35 9.53
N PHE A 60 4.55 -13.68 10.67
CA PHE A 60 5.78 -13.87 11.45
C PHE A 60 5.93 -15.31 11.93
N TYR A 61 4.87 -15.91 12.46
CA TYR A 61 4.86 -17.31 12.83
C TYR A 61 5.21 -18.23 11.66
N LEU A 62 4.68 -17.98 10.46
CA LEU A 62 5.01 -18.74 9.26
C LEU A 62 6.47 -18.56 8.83
N ILE A 63 7.01 -17.34 8.90
CA ILE A 63 8.42 -17.05 8.56
C ILE A 63 9.36 -17.79 9.51
N GLU A 64 9.07 -17.75 10.81
CA GLU A 64 9.82 -18.48 11.84
C GLU A 64 9.74 -19.99 11.59
N ARG A 65 8.52 -20.52 11.40
CA ARG A 65 8.30 -21.95 11.17
C ARG A 65 8.92 -22.46 9.88
N ALA A 66 8.89 -21.66 8.81
CA ALA A 66 9.48 -22.01 7.53
C ALA A 66 11.02 -21.86 7.53
N GLY A 67 11.61 -21.32 8.60
CA GLY A 67 13.05 -21.11 8.69
C GLY A 67 13.58 -20.12 7.65
N LEU A 68 12.73 -19.20 7.16
CA LEU A 68 13.06 -18.21 6.13
C LEU A 68 13.92 -17.04 6.66
N GLN A 69 14.56 -17.24 7.81
CA GLN A 69 15.54 -16.30 8.34
C GLN A 69 16.72 -16.21 7.36
N ARG A 70 17.13 -14.99 7.03
CA ARG A 70 18.32 -14.76 6.20
C ARG A 70 19.55 -15.26 6.96
N LYS A 71 20.05 -16.44 6.58
CA LYS A 71 21.28 -17.04 7.13
C LYS A 71 22.56 -16.29 6.75
N ASP A 72 22.46 -15.37 5.78
CA ASP A 72 23.57 -14.63 5.17
C ASP A 72 24.16 -13.50 6.04
N LYS A 73 23.69 -13.36 7.29
CA LYS A 73 24.20 -12.37 8.27
C LYS A 73 24.49 -12.97 9.66
N LEU A 74 24.72 -14.28 9.73
CA LEU A 74 25.03 -14.99 10.98
C LEU A 74 26.50 -15.48 11.06
N GLN A 75 27.40 -14.87 10.27
CA GLN A 75 28.85 -15.08 10.36
C GLN A 75 29.57 -13.78 10.69
#